data_AF-A0A379WIM7-F1
#
_entry.id   AF-A0A379WIM7-F1
#
_cell.length_a   1.000
_cell.length_b   1.000
_cell.length_c   1.000
_cell.angle_alpha   90.00
_cell.angle_beta   90.00
_cell.angle_gamma   90.00
#
_symmetry.space_group_name_H-M   'P 1'
#
loop_
_entity.id
_entity.type
_entity.pdbx_description
1 polymer ?
#
loop_
_entity_poly.entity_id
_entity_poly.type
_entity_poly.pdbx_seq_one_letter_code
_entity_poly.pdbx_strand_id
1 'polypeptide(L)'
;MAAADLLLHPAYQEAAGIVLLEAITAGLPVLTTAVCGYAHYIVDANCGEAMTEPFRQDALNEVLLKALTQPSLRNAWAENARYYADTQDLYSLPEKAADIITGDLDG
;
A
#
# COMPACT_ATOMS: atom_id res chain seq x y z
N MET A 1 -1.73 -7.87 -10.55
CA MET A 1 -0.55 -7.21 -9.93
C MET A 1 0.76 -7.89 -10.28
N ALA A 2 0.85 -9.23 -10.26
CA ALA A 2 2.08 -10.01 -10.44
C ALA A 2 3.03 -9.69 -11.62
N ALA A 3 2.57 -9.02 -12.68
CA ALA A 3 3.42 -8.65 -13.81
C ALA A 3 3.99 -7.22 -13.73
N ALA A 4 3.48 -6.38 -12.83
CA ALA A 4 3.90 -4.99 -12.71
C ALA A 4 5.15 -4.84 -11.84
N ASP A 5 5.95 -3.80 -12.11
CA ASP A 5 7.09 -3.42 -11.27
C ASP A 5 6.72 -2.46 -10.14
N LEU A 6 5.69 -1.62 -10.35
CA LEU A 6 5.20 -0.61 -9.42
C LEU A 6 3.68 -0.45 -9.57
N LEU A 7 2.99 -0.13 -8.48
CA LEU A 7 1.66 0.48 -8.52
C LEU A 7 1.80 2.00 -8.35
N LEU A 8 1.18 2.78 -9.23
CA LEU A 8 1.01 4.22 -9.06
C LEU A 8 -0.45 4.50 -8.71
N HIS A 9 -0.70 5.09 -7.54
CA HIS A 9 -2.03 5.52 -7.08
C HIS A 9 -2.01 6.93 -6.48
N PRO A 10 -1.64 7.98 -7.24
CA PRO A 10 -1.60 9.35 -6.73
C PRO A 10 -3.00 10.00 -6.70
N ALA A 11 -3.89 9.49 -5.86
CA ALA A 11 -5.28 9.96 -5.78
C ALA A 11 -5.39 11.36 -5.16
N TYR A 12 -6.38 12.15 -5.61
CA TYR A 12 -6.76 13.42 -4.98
C TYR A 12 -7.57 13.22 -3.69
N GLN A 13 -8.37 12.16 -3.66
CA GLN A 13 -9.23 11.80 -2.55
C GLN A 13 -9.45 10.28 -2.61
N GLU A 14 -9.27 9.60 -1.49
CA GLU A 14 -9.48 8.17 -1.39
C GLU A 14 -9.81 7.81 0.06
N ALA A 15 -10.98 7.19 0.27
CA ALA A 15 -11.47 6.89 1.62
C ALA A 15 -10.58 5.86 2.32
N ALA A 16 -10.05 4.91 1.54
CA ALA A 16 -9.20 3.83 2.01
C ALA A 16 -8.15 3.51 0.95
N GLY A 17 -8.58 2.81 -0.12
CA GLY A 17 -7.73 2.36 -1.21
C GLY A 17 -7.35 0.88 -1.04
N ILE A 18 -8.29 -0.03 -1.29
CA ILE A 18 -8.06 -1.50 -1.22
C ILE A 18 -6.87 -1.91 -2.10
N VAL A 19 -6.73 -1.28 -3.28
CA VAL A 19 -5.63 -1.51 -4.21
C VAL A 19 -4.23 -1.28 -3.61
N LEU A 20 -4.12 -0.45 -2.56
CA LEU A 20 -2.86 -0.24 -1.85
C LEU A 20 -2.45 -1.50 -1.07
N LEU A 21 -3.40 -2.13 -0.37
CA LEU A 21 -3.16 -3.37 0.37
C LEU A 21 -3.05 -4.57 -0.57
N GLU A 22 -3.85 -4.63 -1.63
CA GLU A 22 -3.69 -5.67 -2.66
C GLU A 22 -2.26 -5.66 -3.24
N ALA A 23 -1.67 -4.47 -3.47
CA ALA A 23 -0.29 -4.36 -3.93
C ALA A 23 0.72 -4.86 -2.89
N ILE A 24 0.52 -4.53 -1.60
CA ILE A 24 1.33 -5.11 -0.52
C ILE A 24 1.28 -6.64 -0.57
N THR A 25 0.08 -7.24 -0.63
CA THR A 25 -0.08 -8.71 -0.66
C THR A 25 0.53 -9.34 -1.91
N ALA A 26 0.58 -8.62 -3.02
CA ALA A 26 1.23 -9.07 -4.26
C ALA A 26 2.75 -8.89 -4.25
N GLY A 27 3.33 -8.31 -3.19
CA GLY A 27 4.75 -7.93 -3.15
C GLY A 27 5.11 -6.84 -4.16
N LEU A 28 4.15 -5.97 -4.51
CA LEU A 28 4.27 -4.91 -5.51
C LEU A 28 4.51 -3.57 -4.80
N PRO A 29 5.67 -2.91 -5.01
CA PRO A 29 5.92 -1.61 -4.40
C PRO A 29 4.97 -0.52 -4.91
N VAL A 30 4.68 0.47 -4.06
CA VAL A 30 3.61 1.45 -4.29
C VAL A 30 4.08 2.89 -4.19
N LEU A 31 3.74 3.72 -5.18
CA LEU A 31 3.83 5.17 -5.09
C LEU A 31 2.42 5.75 -5.02
N THR A 32 2.07 6.33 -3.87
CA THR A 32 0.72 6.85 -3.59
C THR A 32 0.77 8.27 -3.03
N THR A 33 -0.39 8.88 -2.77
CA THR A 33 -0.53 10.14 -2.01
C THR A 33 -0.93 9.87 -0.57
N ALA A 34 -0.48 10.74 0.35
CA ALA A 34 -0.79 10.66 1.78
C ALA A 34 -2.28 10.89 2.10
N VAL A 35 -3.06 11.41 1.15
CA VAL A 35 -4.52 11.61 1.31
C VAL A 35 -5.31 10.31 1.25
N CYS A 36 -4.73 9.21 0.77
CA CYS A 36 -5.43 7.92 0.78
C CYS A 36 -5.50 7.37 2.20
N GLY A 37 -6.69 6.94 2.65
CA GLY A 37 -6.88 6.42 4.01
C GLY A 37 -5.91 5.30 4.39
N TYR A 38 -5.53 4.44 3.44
CA TYR A 38 -4.58 3.34 3.64
C TYR A 38 -3.13 3.65 3.23
N ALA A 39 -2.79 4.91 2.91
CA ALA A 39 -1.41 5.27 2.54
C ALA A 39 -0.39 4.99 3.64
N HIS A 40 -0.80 5.05 4.92
CA HIS A 40 0.08 4.75 6.05
C HIS A 40 0.60 3.31 6.02
N TYR A 41 -0.18 2.34 5.51
CA TYR A 41 0.29 0.96 5.34
C TYR A 41 1.50 0.85 4.40
N ILE A 42 1.61 1.73 3.39
CA ILE A 42 2.78 1.74 2.49
C ILE A 42 4.04 2.15 3.26
N VAL A 43 3.90 3.08 4.21
CA VAL A 43 4.98 3.56 5.08
C VAL A 43 5.32 2.53 6.15
N ASP A 44 4.32 1.95 6.80
CA ASP A 44 4.49 0.92 7.84
C ASP A 44 5.12 -0.36 7.28
N ALA A 45 4.70 -0.77 6.08
CA ALA A 45 5.30 -1.88 5.35
C ALA A 45 6.66 -1.54 4.74
N ASN A 46 7.08 -0.27 4.77
CA ASN A 46 8.30 0.23 4.13
C ASN A 46 8.46 -0.32 2.69
N CYS A 47 7.39 -0.24 1.90
CA CYS A 47 7.30 -0.87 0.59
C CYS A 47 6.99 0.11 -0.54
N GLY A 48 7.36 1.37 -0.36
CA GLY A 48 7.05 2.43 -1.30
C GLY A 48 7.11 3.81 -0.64
N GLU A 49 6.45 4.78 -1.26
CA GLU A 49 6.40 6.15 -0.75
C GLU A 49 4.98 6.74 -0.86
N ALA A 50 4.60 7.57 0.12
CA ALA A 50 3.34 8.31 0.16
C ALA A 50 3.62 9.83 0.09
N MET A 51 3.20 10.49 -1.00
CA MET A 51 3.50 11.91 -1.22
C MET A 51 2.67 12.79 -0.29
N THR A 52 3.31 13.69 0.44
CA THR A 52 2.66 14.61 1.38
C THR A 52 1.89 15.72 0.67
N GLU A 53 0.88 16.26 1.35
CA GLU A 53 0.19 17.48 0.90
C GLU A 53 0.95 18.77 1.27
N PRO A 54 0.88 19.83 0.43
CA PRO A 54 0.21 19.87 -0.86
C PRO A 54 0.96 19.03 -1.92
N PHE A 55 0.22 18.26 -2.73
CA PHE A 55 0.82 17.41 -3.75
C PHE A 55 1.75 18.20 -4.70
N ARG A 56 2.92 17.62 -4.99
CA ARG A 56 3.88 18.15 -5.97
C ARG A 56 4.20 17.09 -7.02
N GLN A 57 3.83 17.37 -8.27
CA GLN A 57 4.12 16.47 -9.39
C GLN A 57 5.62 16.18 -9.53
N ASP A 58 6.48 17.19 -9.30
CA ASP A 58 7.94 17.00 -9.36
C ASP A 58 8.44 15.99 -8.34
N ALA A 59 7.85 15.95 -7.14
CA ALA A 59 8.21 14.96 -6.12
C ALA A 59 7.86 13.54 -6.58
N LEU A 60 6.66 13.35 -7.16
CA LEU A 60 6.30 12.06 -7.76
C LEU A 60 7.24 11.67 -8.91
N ASN A 61 7.62 12.63 -9.76
CA ASN A 61 8.54 12.39 -10.87
C ASN A 61 9.91 11.91 -10.37
N GLU A 62 10.46 12.56 -9.34
CA GLU A 62 11.74 12.20 -8.72
C GLU A 62 11.71 10.80 -8.12
N VAL A 63 10.67 10.49 -7.35
CA VAL A 63 10.52 9.18 -6.70
C VAL A 63 10.29 8.08 -7.75
N LEU A 64 9.48 8.34 -8.78
CA LEU A 64 9.28 7.40 -9.87
C LEU A 64 10.58 7.11 -10.61
N LEU A 65 11.35 8.15 -10.95
CA LEU A 65 12.65 7.98 -11.61
C LEU A 65 13.61 7.17 -10.73
N LYS A 66 13.70 7.50 -9.44
CA LYS A 66 14.52 6.77 -8.46
C LYS A 66 14.10 5.31 -8.39
N ALA A 67 12.79 5.04 -8.24
CA ALA A 67 12.24 3.70 -8.21
C ALA A 67 12.63 2.95 -9.48
N LEU A 68 12.41 3.49 -10.68
CA LEU A 68 12.71 2.82 -11.96
C LEU A 68 14.21 2.62 -12.25
N THR A 69 15.08 3.47 -11.69
CA THR A 69 16.54 3.41 -11.94
C THR A 69 17.32 2.68 -10.84
N GLN A 70 16.70 2.34 -9.71
CA GLN A 70 17.34 1.64 -8.59
C GLN A 70 16.67 0.27 -8.32
N PRO A 71 17.02 -0.80 -9.07
CA PRO A 71 16.42 -2.12 -8.87
C PRO A 71 16.59 -2.69 -7.46
N SER A 72 17.70 -2.39 -6.78
CA SER A 72 17.93 -2.82 -5.39
C SER A 72 16.91 -2.25 -4.43
N LEU A 73 16.53 -0.97 -4.59
CA LEU A 73 15.48 -0.33 -3.81
C LEU A 73 14.13 -0.98 -4.07
N ARG A 74 13.76 -1.19 -5.35
CA ARG A 74 12.50 -1.85 -5.70
C ARG A 74 12.40 -3.27 -5.14
N ASN A 75 13.49 -4.03 -5.22
CA ASN A 75 13.53 -5.39 -4.69
C ASN A 75 13.36 -5.39 -3.17
N ALA A 76 14.03 -4.49 -2.45
CA ALA A 76 13.86 -4.34 -1.02
C ALA A 76 12.41 -3.98 -0.64
N TRP A 77 11.79 -3.03 -1.35
CA TRP A 77 10.37 -2.72 -1.15
C TRP A 77 9.44 -3.91 -1.41
N ALA A 78 9.72 -4.69 -2.46
CA ALA A 78 8.93 -5.87 -2.79
C ALA A 78 9.06 -6.96 -1.71
N GLU A 79 10.26 -7.15 -1.16
CA GLU A 79 10.52 -8.04 -0.03
C GLU A 79 9.78 -7.59 1.23
N ASN A 80 9.85 -6.30 1.56
CA ASN A 80 9.17 -5.75 2.72
C ASN A 80 7.65 -5.86 2.60
N ALA A 81 7.09 -5.61 1.42
CA ALA A 81 5.66 -5.81 1.14
C ALA A 81 5.20 -7.24 1.45
N ARG A 82 5.94 -8.25 0.95
CA ARG A 82 5.65 -9.66 1.22
C ARG A 82 5.75 -9.97 2.72
N TYR A 83 6.82 -9.51 3.37
CA TYR A 83 6.99 -9.72 4.81
C TYR A 83 5.84 -9.11 5.62
N TYR A 84 5.40 -7.90 5.27
CA TYR A 84 4.29 -7.25 5.93
C TYR A 84 2.97 -8.01 5.70
N ALA A 85 2.72 -8.46 4.47
CA ALA A 85 1.55 -9.27 4.13
C ALA A 85 1.51 -10.61 4.91
N ASP A 86 2.67 -11.22 5.15
CA ASP A 86 2.80 -12.49 5.88
C ASP A 86 2.63 -12.32 7.41
N THR A 87 2.77 -11.10 7.93
CA THR A 87 2.87 -10.86 9.39
C THR A 87 1.78 -9.96 9.96
N GLN A 88 0.94 -9.35 9.13
CA GLN A 88 -0.12 -8.42 9.55
C GLN A 88 -1.49 -8.94 9.14
N ASP A 89 -2.51 -8.60 9.93
CA ASP A 89 -3.91 -8.90 9.60
C ASP A 89 -4.46 -7.85 8.64
N LEU A 90 -4.42 -8.16 7.35
CA LEU A 90 -4.98 -7.36 6.26
C LEU A 90 -6.28 -7.96 5.69
N TYR A 91 -6.83 -8.99 6.34
CA TYR A 91 -7.74 -9.94 5.68
C TYR A 91 -9.05 -10.18 6.43
N SER A 92 -9.08 -9.97 7.75
CA SER A 92 -10.20 -10.43 8.60
C SER A 92 -11.45 -9.53 8.57
N LEU A 93 -11.48 -8.48 7.74
CA LEU A 93 -12.60 -7.54 7.64
C LEU A 93 -13.96 -8.24 7.48
N PRO A 94 -14.19 -9.18 6.54
CA PRO A 94 -15.50 -9.79 6.35
C PRO A 94 -15.97 -10.57 7.58
N GLU A 95 -15.09 -11.32 8.26
CA GLU A 95 -15.43 -12.06 9.49
C GLU A 95 -15.79 -11.09 10.62
N LYS A 96 -14.94 -10.10 10.89
CA LYS A 96 -15.19 -9.09 11.94
C LYS A 96 -16.47 -8.29 11.68
N ALA A 97 -16.78 -7.99 10.42
CA ALA A 97 -18.02 -7.33 10.06
C ALA A 97 -19.24 -8.25 10.28
N ALA A 98 -19.12 -9.54 9.97
CA ALA A 98 -20.17 -10.53 10.20
C ALA A 98 -20.47 -10.73 11.70
N ASP A 99 -19.44 -10.78 12.56
CA ASP A 99 -19.60 -10.88 14.02
C ASP A 99 -20.45 -9.72 14.57
N ILE A 100 -20.18 -8.49 14.11
CA ILE A 100 -20.96 -7.30 14.48
C ILE A 100 -22.41 -7.39 13.98
N ILE A 101 -22.63 -7.91 12.77
CA ILE A 101 -23.97 -8.03 12.17
C ILE A 101 -24.81 -9.12 12.86
N THR A 102 -24.19 -10.25 13.17
CA THR A 102 -24.86 -11.45 13.71
C THR A 102 -25.02 -11.40 15.24
N GLY A 103 -24.20 -10.59 15.92
CA GLY A 103 -24.22 -10.46 17.39
C GLY A 103 -23.42 -11.53 18.12
N ASP A 104 -22.67 -12.37 17.41
CA ASP A 104 -21.75 -13.36 17.98
C ASP A 104 -20.46 -12.66 18.41
N LEU A 105 -20.47 -12.05 19.59
CA LEU A 105 -19.28 -11.39 20.19
C LEU A 105 -18.37 -12.34 20.98
N ASP A 106 -18.64 -13.65 20.93
CA ASP A 106 -17.86 -14.69 21.62
C ASP A 106 -17.30 -15.69 20.59
N GLY A 107 -16.09 -15.43 20.10
CA GLY A 107 -15.19 -16.46 19.58
C GLY A 107 -14.38 -17.10 20.70
#